data_AF-A0A2P5FDF9-F1
#
_entry.id   AF-A0A2P5FDF9-F1
#
_cell.length_a   1.000
_cell.length_b   1.000
_cell.length_c   1.000
_cell.angle_alpha   90.00
_cell.angle_beta   90.00
_cell.angle_gamma   90.00
#
_symmetry.space_group_name_H-M   'P 1'
#
loop_
_entity.id
_entity.type
_entity.pdbx_description
1 polymer ?
#
loop_
_entity_poly.entity_id
_entity_poly.type
_entity_poly.pdbx_seq_one_letter_code
_entity_poly.pdbx_strand_id
1 'polypeptide(L)'
;MDTVRPKSALTSKSKLARTFQKVINLRTATRISSNNGICLLTPQGCRVKEHEDDDVFDKSKHFDKVSEDVRARNRAVMEALVAKLFAGITSIKAAYAELQMAQNPYNGEAIQGADLAVVHELKAISVLKRSFLKKELDLSPQVTIMLAEIQEQQGLMKTYEITIKKLEAEVDRKDSDISELRKKLEDSVSMNKSMEKKLNSSGSLSVFDNLQVSGLNPTHFTEFLNHVTLRSVRSFVKVLVREMDSANWDLDAAVRVIEPEASFSKQSHRCLAFESFVCKTMLEGFNHPGFSIPGGESPPPSGAGAGEGFFNQFKKLKSVSPKHLFTQNPNSSFGKFLRTKYLQLVHAKMECSFFGNLNQRKMVTSCGYPETPFFAAFAEMAKRVWLLHSLAFSFGEDVTVFQVRKDSRFSEVYMECVTQEVLFSSGEIDPNHDSELRVNFTVVPGFKIGKTVFQSQVYLSPVASPASRR
;
A
#
# COMPACT_ATOMS: atom_id res chain seq x y z
N MET A 1 27.78 0.56 0.30
CA MET A 1 28.16 1.94 0.65
C MET A 1 27.91 2.76 -0.59
N ASP A 2 26.79 3.47 -0.61
CA ASP A 2 26.55 4.72 -1.35
C ASP A 2 25.16 5.19 -0.92
N THR A 3 25.17 6.01 0.12
CA THR A 3 23.99 6.59 0.76
C THR A 3 23.41 7.69 -0.12
N VAL A 4 22.31 7.41 -0.81
CA VAL A 4 21.51 8.44 -1.49
C VAL A 4 20.67 9.17 -0.44
N ARG A 5 21.06 10.40 -0.11
CA ARG A 5 20.27 11.34 0.70
C ARG A 5 18.94 11.68 0.00
N PRO A 6 17.82 11.85 0.73
CA PRO A 6 16.61 12.39 0.15
C PRO A 6 16.79 13.89 -0.11
N LYS A 7 16.50 14.31 -1.35
CA LYS A 7 16.46 15.72 -1.75
C LYS A 7 15.30 16.42 -1.03
N SER A 8 15.61 17.49 -0.30
CA SER A 8 14.66 18.39 0.33
C SER A 8 13.71 19.01 -0.72
N ALA A 9 12.41 18.93 -0.48
CA ALA A 9 11.40 19.62 -1.27
C ALA A 9 11.58 21.15 -1.13
N LEU A 10 11.96 21.81 -2.22
CA LEU A 10 11.86 23.26 -2.31
C LEU A 10 10.39 23.65 -2.37
N THR A 11 9.96 24.41 -1.37
CA THR A 11 8.66 25.07 -1.28
C THR A 11 8.53 26.15 -2.36
N SER A 12 7.91 25.84 -3.51
CA SER A 12 7.59 26.83 -4.55
C SER A 12 6.22 27.51 -4.32
N LYS A 13 5.93 27.90 -3.08
CA LYS A 13 4.76 28.75 -2.77
C LYS A 13 5.09 30.22 -3.03
N SER A 14 5.17 30.66 -4.29
CA SER A 14 5.30 32.12 -4.56
C SER A 14 4.83 32.63 -5.92
N LYS A 15 4.45 31.76 -6.88
CA LYS A 15 3.97 32.23 -8.19
C LYS A 15 2.46 32.33 -8.31
N LEU A 16 1.70 31.42 -7.69
CA LEU A 16 0.23 31.45 -7.76
C LEU A 16 -0.38 32.57 -6.89
N ALA A 17 0.20 32.83 -5.70
CA ALA A 17 -0.26 33.87 -4.79
C ALA A 17 -0.10 35.30 -5.37
N ARG A 18 0.96 35.54 -6.16
CA ARG A 18 1.16 36.85 -6.83
C ARG A 18 0.19 37.08 -7.99
N THR A 19 -0.34 36.03 -8.61
CA THR A 19 -1.32 36.15 -9.69
C THR A 19 -2.71 36.47 -9.12
N PHE A 20 -3.11 35.85 -8.01
CA PHE A 20 -4.40 36.16 -7.35
C PHE A 20 -4.44 37.57 -6.75
N GLN A 21 -3.30 38.08 -6.26
CA GLN A 21 -3.23 39.42 -5.68
C GLN A 21 -3.25 40.56 -6.73
N LYS A 22 -3.02 40.26 -8.02
CA LYS A 22 -3.17 41.21 -9.13
C LYS A 22 -4.57 41.25 -9.74
N VAL A 23 -5.38 40.20 -9.53
CA VAL A 23 -6.72 40.06 -10.13
C VAL A 23 -7.82 40.52 -9.18
N ILE A 24 -7.53 40.67 -7.88
CA ILE A 24 -8.50 41.12 -6.89
C ILE A 24 -8.03 42.44 -6.29
N ASN A 25 -8.37 43.55 -6.94
CA ASN A 25 -8.39 44.87 -6.30
C ASN A 25 -9.66 44.97 -5.42
N LEU A 26 -9.68 44.22 -4.32
CA LEU A 26 -10.61 44.49 -3.22
C LEU A 26 -10.07 45.69 -2.44
N ARG A 27 -10.61 46.88 -2.71
CA ARG A 27 -10.56 47.96 -1.72
C ARG A 27 -11.19 47.41 -0.44
N THR A 28 -10.39 47.40 0.61
CA THR A 28 -10.79 47.03 1.97
C THR A 28 -11.88 48.00 2.44
N ALA A 29 -13.13 47.57 2.41
CA ALA A 29 -14.25 48.27 3.02
C ALA A 29 -14.59 47.57 4.35
N THR A 30 -14.21 48.21 5.44
CA THR A 30 -14.63 47.80 6.79
C THR A 30 -16.05 48.29 7.04
N ARG A 31 -16.89 47.37 7.55
CA ARG A 31 -18.22 47.55 8.17
C ARG A 31 -19.43 47.81 7.25
N ILE A 32 -20.24 46.77 7.17
CA ILE A 32 -21.67 46.79 6.81
C ILE A 32 -22.47 47.46 7.94
N SER A 33 -23.35 48.40 7.59
CA SER A 33 -24.59 48.66 8.34
C SER A 33 -25.68 49.10 7.37
N SER A 34 -26.76 48.33 7.35
CA SER A 34 -28.16 48.65 7.02
C SER A 34 -28.46 49.91 6.18
N ASN A 35 -29.06 49.75 5.01
CA ASN A 35 -30.52 49.87 4.82
C ASN A 35 -30.89 49.78 3.33
N ASN A 36 -32.10 49.29 3.08
CA ASN A 36 -32.81 49.33 1.80
C ASN A 36 -32.67 50.71 1.12
N GLY A 37 -32.41 50.71 -0.18
CA GLY A 37 -32.42 51.94 -0.96
C GLY A 37 -32.17 51.69 -2.44
N ILE A 38 -33.26 51.62 -3.19
CA ILE A 38 -33.32 51.83 -4.64
C ILE A 38 -32.47 53.06 -5.00
N CYS A 39 -31.43 52.90 -5.81
CA CYS A 39 -30.65 54.04 -6.31
C CYS A 39 -31.35 54.62 -7.55
N LEU A 40 -32.30 55.52 -7.32
CA LEU A 40 -32.75 56.48 -8.32
C LEU A 40 -31.56 57.36 -8.74
N LEU A 41 -31.24 57.37 -10.03
CA LEU A 41 -30.43 58.43 -10.61
C LEU A 41 -31.21 59.74 -10.50
N THR A 42 -30.75 60.66 -9.64
CA THR A 42 -31.26 62.02 -9.55
C THR A 42 -31.04 62.77 -10.88
N PRO A 43 -32.09 63.29 -11.53
CA PRO A 43 -31.95 64.28 -12.60
C PRO A 43 -31.89 65.66 -11.95
N GLN A 44 -30.71 66.25 -11.83
CA GLN A 44 -30.61 67.60 -11.29
C GLN A 44 -30.85 68.63 -12.41
N GLY A 45 -32.12 69.00 -12.55
CA GLY A 45 -32.57 70.16 -13.30
C GLY A 45 -32.36 71.48 -12.55
N CYS A 46 -32.21 72.52 -13.36
CA CYS A 46 -32.70 73.89 -13.20
C CYS A 46 -32.80 74.48 -11.78
N ARG A 47 -31.89 75.42 -11.47
CA ARG A 47 -32.18 76.53 -10.55
C ARG A 47 -32.65 77.75 -11.34
N VAL A 48 -33.86 78.24 -11.03
CA VAL A 48 -34.40 79.56 -11.39
C VAL A 48 -34.39 80.36 -10.09
N LYS A 49 -33.43 81.29 -9.92
CA LYS A 49 -33.52 82.77 -10.00
C LYS A 49 -34.46 83.43 -8.98
N GLU A 50 -33.88 84.36 -8.21
CA GLU A 50 -34.52 85.64 -7.89
C GLU A 50 -33.64 86.77 -8.41
N HIS A 51 -34.33 87.82 -8.86
CA HIS A 51 -33.88 88.97 -9.64
C HIS A 51 -33.11 90.01 -8.83
N GLU A 52 -32.22 90.73 -9.50
CA GLU A 52 -32.21 92.21 -9.49
C GLU A 52 -31.49 92.71 -10.75
N ASP A 53 -31.90 93.90 -11.17
CA ASP A 53 -31.84 94.50 -12.51
C ASP A 53 -30.44 94.78 -13.06
N ASP A 54 -30.30 94.70 -14.39
CA ASP A 54 -29.95 95.87 -15.20
C ASP A 54 -30.13 95.57 -16.70
N ASP A 55 -30.67 96.55 -17.41
CA ASP A 55 -31.09 96.48 -18.80
C ASP A 55 -29.91 96.62 -19.79
N VAL A 56 -30.18 96.30 -21.06
CA VAL A 56 -29.42 96.63 -22.30
C VAL A 56 -28.48 95.53 -22.92
N PHE A 57 -28.75 95.23 -24.22
CA PHE A 57 -28.08 94.36 -25.22
C PHE A 57 -28.25 92.83 -25.07
N ASP A 58 -29.31 92.19 -25.57
CA ASP A 58 -29.79 91.95 -26.96
C ASP A 58 -28.86 91.16 -27.91
N LYS A 59 -29.38 90.03 -28.41
CA LYS A 59 -28.91 89.06 -29.44
C LYS A 59 -27.66 88.19 -29.22
N SER A 60 -26.57 88.65 -28.59
CA SER A 60 -25.32 87.85 -28.51
C SER A 60 -25.42 86.61 -27.59
N LYS A 61 -26.00 86.75 -26.38
CA LYS A 61 -26.14 85.65 -25.41
C LYS A 61 -27.06 84.51 -25.87
N HIS A 62 -28.01 84.79 -26.75
CA HIS A 62 -28.94 83.77 -27.29
C HIS A 62 -28.23 82.85 -28.30
N PHE A 63 -27.34 83.39 -29.13
CA PHE A 63 -26.55 82.59 -30.07
C PHE A 63 -25.55 81.68 -29.35
N ASP A 64 -24.90 82.16 -28.29
CA ASP A 64 -23.99 81.35 -27.47
C ASP A 64 -24.71 80.22 -26.71
N LYS A 65 -25.92 80.49 -26.18
CA LYS A 65 -26.73 79.48 -25.49
C LYS A 65 -27.24 78.39 -26.43
N VAL A 66 -27.68 78.76 -27.64
CA VAL A 66 -28.09 77.80 -28.68
C VAL A 66 -26.89 76.96 -29.17
N SER A 67 -25.71 77.57 -29.30
CA SER A 67 -24.47 76.88 -29.66
C SER A 67 -24.03 75.84 -28.61
N GLU A 68 -24.11 76.21 -27.32
CA GLU A 68 -23.86 75.29 -26.20
C GLU A 68 -24.87 74.14 -26.14
N ASP A 69 -26.17 74.41 -26.33
CA ASP A 69 -27.23 73.38 -26.33
C ASP A 69 -27.07 72.38 -27.50
N VAL A 70 -26.69 72.86 -28.70
CA VAL A 70 -26.39 71.99 -29.85
C VAL A 70 -25.15 71.13 -29.59
N ARG A 71 -24.11 71.70 -28.96
CA ARG A 71 -22.90 70.97 -28.59
C ARG A 71 -23.16 69.92 -27.52
N ALA A 72 -24.00 70.24 -26.52
CA ALA A 72 -24.44 69.30 -25.48
C ALA A 72 -25.30 68.16 -26.06
N ARG A 73 -26.24 68.48 -26.97
CA ARG A 73 -27.04 67.47 -27.67
C ARG A 73 -26.17 66.53 -28.51
N ASN A 74 -25.21 67.08 -29.25
CA ASN A 74 -24.27 66.26 -30.03
C ASN A 74 -23.43 65.35 -29.15
N ARG A 75 -22.99 65.83 -27.98
CA ARG A 75 -22.28 65.01 -26.99
C ARG A 75 -23.15 63.86 -26.48
N ALA A 76 -24.40 64.13 -26.09
CA ALA A 76 -25.32 63.10 -25.61
C ALA A 76 -25.64 62.05 -26.69
N VAL A 77 -25.81 62.46 -27.94
CA VAL A 77 -26.01 61.54 -29.08
C VAL A 77 -24.77 60.66 -29.30
N MET A 78 -23.56 61.21 -29.14
CA MET A 78 -22.32 60.44 -29.22
C MET A 78 -22.16 59.45 -28.06
N GLU A 79 -22.52 59.84 -26.84
CA GLU A 79 -22.54 58.94 -25.68
C GLU A 79 -23.53 57.77 -25.89
N ALA A 80 -24.72 58.07 -26.41
CA ALA A 80 -25.72 57.06 -26.77
C ALA A 80 -25.26 56.11 -27.89
N LEU A 81 -24.57 56.63 -28.90
CA LEU A 81 -23.95 55.83 -29.96
C LEU A 81 -22.92 54.86 -29.39
N VAL A 82 -22.03 55.35 -28.52
CA VAL A 82 -20.99 54.55 -27.88
C VAL A 82 -21.60 53.47 -26.99
N ALA A 83 -22.59 53.83 -26.14
CA ALA A 83 -23.30 52.87 -25.30
C ALA A 83 -23.92 51.74 -26.13
N LYS A 84 -24.63 52.08 -27.21
CA LYS A 84 -25.26 51.09 -28.11
C LYS A 84 -24.22 50.18 -28.80
N LEU A 85 -23.05 50.70 -29.14
CA LEU A 85 -21.96 49.91 -29.70
C LEU A 85 -21.40 48.90 -28.68
N PHE A 86 -21.13 49.35 -27.45
CA PHE A 86 -20.62 48.47 -26.38
C PHE A 86 -21.64 47.39 -25.98
N ALA A 87 -22.93 47.74 -25.94
CA ALA A 87 -24.01 46.79 -25.72
C ALA A 87 -24.03 45.70 -26.82
N GLY A 88 -23.95 46.09 -28.10
CA GLY A 88 -23.88 45.13 -29.21
C GLY A 88 -22.65 44.23 -29.17
N ILE A 89 -21.47 44.78 -28.83
CA ILE A 89 -20.24 43.96 -28.64
C ILE A 89 -20.44 42.96 -27.50
N THR A 90 -21.07 43.38 -26.41
CA THR A 90 -21.35 42.52 -25.25
C THR A 90 -22.34 41.40 -25.61
N SER A 91 -23.37 41.69 -26.40
CA SER A 91 -24.29 40.69 -26.92
C SER A 91 -23.61 39.68 -27.86
N ILE A 92 -22.70 40.13 -28.74
CA ILE A 92 -21.88 39.24 -29.57
C ILE A 92 -21.02 38.32 -28.70
N LYS A 93 -20.40 38.85 -27.64
CA LYS A 93 -19.58 38.07 -26.71
C LYS A 93 -20.41 37.01 -25.99
N ALA A 94 -21.62 37.35 -25.55
CA ALA A 94 -22.54 36.41 -24.93
C ALA A 94 -22.97 35.30 -25.91
N ALA A 95 -23.35 35.64 -27.13
CA ALA A 95 -23.71 34.68 -28.17
C ALA A 95 -22.54 33.76 -28.54
N TYR A 96 -21.30 34.28 -28.59
CA TYR A 96 -20.12 33.46 -28.80
C TYR A 96 -19.86 32.48 -27.63
N ALA A 97 -20.12 32.89 -26.39
CA ALA A 97 -20.03 32.00 -25.25
C ALA A 97 -21.10 30.89 -25.32
N GLU A 98 -22.33 31.21 -25.75
CA GLU A 98 -23.40 30.23 -25.98
C GLU A 98 -22.99 29.20 -27.05
N LEU A 99 -22.38 29.67 -28.15
CA LEU A 99 -21.82 28.82 -29.19
C LEU A 99 -20.78 27.84 -28.63
N GLN A 100 -19.84 28.33 -27.81
CA GLN A 100 -18.82 27.48 -27.19
C GLN A 100 -19.42 26.41 -26.27
N MET A 101 -20.47 26.74 -25.53
CA MET A 101 -21.16 25.78 -24.66
C MET A 101 -21.90 24.71 -25.46
N ALA A 102 -22.49 25.08 -26.60
CA ALA A 102 -23.24 24.16 -27.45
C ALA A 102 -22.35 23.21 -28.27
N GLN A 103 -21.02 23.39 -28.25
CA GLN A 103 -20.10 22.49 -28.95
C GLN A 103 -19.82 21.20 -28.17
N ASN A 104 -19.95 21.21 -26.84
CA ASN A 104 -19.67 20.04 -26.02
C ASN A 104 -20.54 19.99 -24.74
N PRO A 105 -21.58 19.14 -24.70
CA PRO A 105 -22.00 18.22 -25.76
C PRO A 105 -22.56 18.93 -26.99
N TYR A 106 -22.39 18.36 -28.18
CA TYR A 106 -22.82 18.97 -29.44
C TYR A 106 -24.34 19.18 -29.48
N ASN A 107 -24.77 20.43 -29.68
CA ASN A 107 -26.15 20.83 -29.84
C ASN A 107 -26.30 21.75 -31.06
N GLY A 108 -26.79 21.17 -32.18
CA GLY A 108 -26.91 21.87 -33.45
C GLY A 108 -27.89 23.05 -33.42
N GLU A 109 -29.01 22.94 -32.70
CA GLU A 109 -30.01 24.01 -32.59
C GLU A 109 -29.45 25.21 -31.79
N ALA A 110 -28.77 24.94 -30.68
CA ALA A 110 -28.16 25.99 -29.87
C ALA A 110 -26.99 26.67 -30.61
N ILE A 111 -26.20 25.91 -31.39
CA ILE A 111 -25.16 26.46 -32.27
C ILE A 111 -25.79 27.40 -33.31
N GLN A 112 -26.87 26.98 -33.97
CA GLN A 112 -27.55 27.78 -34.98
C GLN A 112 -28.18 29.05 -34.38
N GLY A 113 -28.79 28.94 -33.20
CA GLY A 113 -29.35 30.08 -32.47
C GLY A 113 -28.29 31.11 -32.08
N ALA A 114 -27.14 30.65 -31.58
CA ALA A 114 -26.01 31.50 -31.23
C ALA A 114 -25.40 32.19 -32.47
N ASP A 115 -25.23 31.46 -33.57
CA ASP A 115 -24.77 32.02 -34.84
C ASP A 115 -25.72 33.10 -35.38
N LEU A 116 -27.03 32.83 -35.37
CA LEU A 116 -28.05 33.79 -35.77
C LEU A 116 -27.98 35.07 -34.93
N ALA A 117 -27.79 34.95 -33.61
CA ALA A 117 -27.65 36.09 -32.70
C ALA A 117 -26.41 36.93 -33.02
N VAL A 118 -25.26 36.30 -33.30
CA VAL A 118 -24.05 37.01 -33.75
C VAL A 118 -24.31 37.77 -35.06
N VAL A 119 -24.92 37.11 -36.05
CA VAL A 119 -25.25 37.73 -37.33
C VAL A 119 -26.22 38.90 -37.17
N HIS A 120 -27.21 38.78 -36.30
CA HIS A 120 -28.16 39.85 -35.99
C HIS A 120 -27.46 41.09 -35.42
N GLU A 121 -26.62 40.90 -34.40
CA GLU A 121 -25.89 42.01 -33.78
C GLU A 121 -24.87 42.66 -34.73
N LEU A 122 -24.17 41.87 -35.55
CA LEU A 122 -23.27 42.42 -36.57
C LEU A 122 -24.02 43.24 -37.63
N LYS A 123 -25.23 42.82 -38.02
CA LYS A 123 -26.10 43.60 -38.90
C LYS A 123 -26.55 44.90 -38.23
N ALA A 124 -26.94 44.86 -36.96
CA ALA A 124 -27.34 46.05 -36.18
C ALA A 124 -26.19 47.07 -36.06
N ILE A 125 -24.98 46.60 -35.74
CA ILE A 125 -23.77 47.44 -35.69
C ILE A 125 -23.42 48.01 -37.08
N SER A 126 -23.58 47.23 -38.15
CA SER A 126 -23.38 47.69 -39.53
C SER A 126 -24.33 48.83 -39.92
N VAL A 127 -25.60 48.75 -39.52
CA VAL A 127 -26.57 49.84 -39.71
C VAL A 127 -26.16 51.06 -38.89
N LEU A 128 -25.80 50.88 -37.62
CA LEU A 128 -25.36 51.96 -36.74
C LEU A 128 -24.13 52.71 -37.30
N LYS A 129 -23.14 51.97 -37.84
CA LYS A 129 -21.98 52.52 -38.54
C LYS A 129 -22.40 53.36 -39.75
N ARG A 130 -23.34 52.88 -40.57
CA ARG A 130 -23.83 53.60 -41.75
C ARG A 130 -24.54 54.89 -41.37
N SER A 131 -25.41 54.87 -40.36
CA SER A 131 -26.08 56.07 -39.84
C SER A 131 -25.10 57.12 -39.30
N PHE A 132 -24.04 56.67 -38.60
CA PHE A 132 -22.97 57.55 -38.15
C PHE A 132 -22.23 58.23 -39.31
N LEU A 133 -21.83 57.47 -40.34
CA LEU A 133 -21.08 58.00 -41.49
C LEU A 133 -21.91 58.98 -42.34
N LYS A 134 -23.21 58.74 -42.47
CA LYS A 134 -24.14 59.64 -43.17
C LYS A 134 -24.55 60.88 -42.37
N LYS A 135 -24.14 60.96 -41.10
CA LYS A 135 -24.60 61.99 -40.13
C LYS A 135 -26.12 61.97 -39.92
N GLU A 136 -26.74 60.81 -40.10
CA GLU A 136 -28.18 60.55 -39.93
C GLU A 136 -28.42 59.80 -38.62
N LEU A 137 -27.98 60.38 -37.49
CA LEU A 137 -28.18 59.79 -36.16
C LEU A 137 -29.48 60.29 -35.55
N ASP A 138 -30.57 59.57 -35.79
CA ASP A 138 -31.83 59.80 -35.09
C ASP A 138 -31.87 58.93 -33.82
N LEU A 139 -31.12 59.35 -32.80
CA LEU A 139 -31.07 58.70 -31.50
C LEU A 139 -31.70 59.60 -30.44
N SER A 140 -32.62 59.06 -29.66
CA SER A 140 -33.01 59.65 -28.38
C SER A 140 -31.95 59.27 -27.34
N PRO A 141 -31.10 60.22 -26.86
CA PRO A 141 -29.93 59.85 -26.07
C PRO A 141 -30.26 59.10 -24.78
N GLN A 142 -31.20 59.63 -23.99
CA GLN A 142 -31.59 59.05 -22.70
C GLN A 142 -32.16 57.64 -22.84
N VAL A 143 -33.07 57.44 -23.80
CA VAL A 143 -33.70 56.12 -24.05
C VAL A 143 -32.66 55.13 -24.58
N THR A 144 -31.80 55.56 -25.50
CA THR A 144 -30.79 54.70 -26.11
C THR A 144 -29.75 54.23 -25.09
N ILE A 145 -29.28 55.12 -24.21
CA ILE A 145 -28.35 54.78 -23.14
C ILE A 145 -28.97 53.75 -22.20
N MET A 146 -30.21 53.98 -21.77
CA MET A 146 -30.91 53.05 -20.87
C MET A 146 -31.11 51.66 -21.50
N LEU A 147 -31.52 51.59 -22.77
CA LEU A 147 -31.67 50.32 -23.49
C LEU A 147 -30.34 49.61 -23.71
N ALA A 148 -29.29 50.36 -24.04
CA ALA A 148 -27.95 49.82 -24.21
C ALA A 148 -27.42 49.23 -22.89
N GLU A 149 -27.64 49.90 -21.77
CA GLU A 149 -27.23 49.41 -20.46
C GLU A 149 -28.00 48.14 -20.07
N ILE A 150 -29.31 48.06 -20.33
CA ILE A 150 -30.08 46.82 -20.11
C ILE A 150 -29.52 45.67 -20.96
N GLN A 151 -29.25 45.93 -22.24
CA GLN A 151 -28.70 44.93 -23.16
C GLN A 151 -27.31 44.46 -22.72
N GLU A 152 -26.45 45.37 -22.27
CA GLU A 152 -25.13 45.05 -21.73
C GLU A 152 -25.23 44.16 -20.48
N GLN A 153 -26.09 44.53 -19.52
CA GLN A 153 -26.32 43.74 -18.31
C GLN A 153 -26.84 42.33 -18.64
N GLN A 154 -27.75 42.20 -19.61
CA GLN A 154 -28.23 40.89 -20.07
C GLN A 154 -27.12 40.03 -20.68
N GLY A 155 -26.24 40.62 -21.51
CA GLY A 155 -25.11 39.89 -22.08
C GLY A 155 -24.08 39.47 -21.04
N LEU A 156 -23.83 40.32 -20.02
CA LEU A 156 -22.98 39.98 -18.88
C LEU A 156 -23.58 38.83 -18.07
N MET A 157 -24.86 38.90 -17.72
CA MET A 157 -25.56 37.84 -16.98
C MET A 157 -25.46 36.48 -17.69
N LYS A 158 -25.71 36.45 -19.01
CA LYS A 158 -25.54 35.23 -19.82
C LYS A 158 -24.11 34.68 -19.77
N THR A 159 -23.11 35.55 -19.88
CA THR A 159 -21.71 35.14 -19.83
C THR A 159 -21.34 34.56 -18.46
N TYR A 160 -21.85 35.14 -17.37
CA TYR A 160 -21.65 34.61 -16.03
C TYR A 160 -22.35 33.27 -15.84
N GLU A 161 -23.60 33.12 -16.29
CA GLU A 161 -24.34 31.86 -16.23
C GLU A 161 -23.57 30.73 -16.92
N ILE A 162 -23.05 30.99 -18.13
CA ILE A 162 -22.23 30.04 -18.88
C ILE A 162 -20.97 29.67 -18.12
N THR A 163 -20.28 30.66 -17.55
CA THR A 163 -19.06 30.43 -16.77
C THR A 163 -19.34 29.58 -15.53
N ILE A 164 -20.46 29.83 -14.85
CA ILE A 164 -20.91 29.05 -13.70
C ILE A 164 -21.15 27.59 -14.11
N LYS A 165 -21.96 27.34 -15.15
CA LYS A 165 -22.24 25.98 -15.65
C LYS A 165 -20.96 25.22 -16.01
N LYS A 166 -19.99 25.91 -16.62
CA LYS A 166 -18.69 25.32 -16.95
C LYS A 166 -17.87 24.93 -15.72
N LEU A 167 -17.88 25.77 -14.69
CA LEU A 167 -17.19 25.49 -13.43
C LEU A 167 -17.87 24.35 -12.66
N GLU A 168 -19.20 24.31 -12.63
CA GLU A 168 -19.98 23.21 -12.04
C GLU A 168 -19.62 21.87 -12.69
N ALA A 169 -19.63 21.80 -14.03
CA ALA A 169 -19.24 20.59 -14.75
C ALA A 169 -17.77 20.17 -14.49
N GLU A 170 -16.86 21.13 -14.28
CA GLU A 170 -15.49 20.83 -13.89
C GLU A 170 -15.37 20.27 -12.47
N VAL A 171 -16.19 20.76 -11.53
CA VAL A 171 -16.27 20.25 -10.16
C VAL A 171 -16.78 18.81 -10.18
N ASP A 172 -17.89 18.52 -10.87
CA ASP A 172 -18.46 17.18 -10.97
C ASP A 172 -17.47 16.17 -11.57
N ARG A 173 -16.73 16.58 -12.61
CA ARG A 173 -15.67 15.76 -13.20
C ARG A 173 -14.56 15.46 -12.19
N LYS A 174 -14.09 16.47 -11.45
CA LYS A 174 -13.03 16.27 -10.45
C LYS A 174 -13.49 15.42 -9.27
N ASP A 175 -14.75 15.54 -8.85
CA ASP A 175 -15.31 14.69 -7.80
C ASP A 175 -15.42 13.22 -8.24
N SER A 176 -15.73 12.98 -9.51
CA SER A 176 -15.68 11.64 -10.12
C SER A 176 -14.25 11.08 -10.12
N ASP A 177 -13.26 11.88 -10.54
CA ASP A 177 -11.84 11.49 -10.53
C ASP A 177 -11.33 11.19 -9.11
N ILE A 178 -11.71 12.01 -8.13
CA ILE A 178 -11.37 11.81 -6.71
C ILE A 178 -11.95 10.48 -6.21
N SER A 179 -13.20 10.19 -6.55
CA SER A 179 -13.88 8.95 -6.16
C SER A 179 -13.18 7.72 -6.77
N GLU A 180 -12.79 7.78 -8.04
CA GLU A 180 -12.02 6.71 -8.70
C GLU A 180 -10.65 6.50 -8.04
N LEU A 181 -9.91 7.58 -7.77
CA LEU A 181 -8.61 7.52 -7.13
C LEU A 181 -8.68 6.96 -5.70
N ARG A 182 -9.72 7.34 -4.94
CA ARG A 182 -9.97 6.80 -3.60
C ARG A 182 -10.21 5.29 -3.65
N LYS A 183 -11.00 4.81 -4.62
CA LYS A 183 -11.24 3.38 -4.83
C LYS A 183 -9.93 2.63 -5.16
N LYS A 184 -9.13 3.15 -6.10
CA LYS A 184 -7.81 2.55 -6.44
C LYS A 184 -6.86 2.49 -5.24
N LEU A 185 -6.89 3.50 -4.38
CA LEU A 185 -6.12 3.52 -3.15
C LEU A 185 -6.60 2.43 -2.17
N GLU A 186 -7.91 2.30 -1.98
CA GLU A 186 -8.49 1.26 -1.11
C GLU A 186 -8.15 -0.16 -1.60
N ASP A 187 -8.29 -0.41 -2.91
CA ASP A 187 -7.93 -1.70 -3.52
C ASP A 187 -6.46 -2.04 -3.31
N SER A 188 -5.57 -1.05 -3.51
CA SER A 188 -4.12 -1.20 -3.28
C SER A 188 -3.79 -1.46 -1.81
N VAL A 189 -4.45 -0.74 -0.88
CA VAL A 189 -4.29 -0.95 0.57
C VAL A 189 -4.77 -2.34 0.98
N SER A 190 -5.90 -2.81 0.44
CA SER A 190 -6.43 -4.15 0.68
C SER A 190 -5.46 -5.23 0.18
N MET A 191 -4.91 -5.06 -1.03
CA MET A 191 -3.89 -5.95 -1.59
C MET A 191 -2.64 -6.00 -0.73
N ASN A 192 -2.13 -4.84 -0.29
CA ASN A 192 -0.98 -4.75 0.61
C ASN A 192 -1.23 -5.47 1.94
N LYS A 193 -2.39 -5.25 2.57
CA LYS A 193 -2.78 -5.96 3.80
C LYS A 193 -2.80 -7.48 3.59
N SER A 194 -3.30 -7.96 2.43
CA SER A 194 -3.30 -9.39 2.09
C SER A 194 -1.88 -9.94 1.93
N MET A 195 -1.00 -9.21 1.25
CA MET A 195 0.42 -9.58 1.10
C MET A 195 1.15 -9.58 2.45
N GLU A 196 0.91 -8.59 3.29
CA GLU A 196 1.48 -8.50 4.63
C GLU A 196 1.04 -9.68 5.50
N LYS A 197 -0.24 -10.07 5.47
CA LYS A 197 -0.72 -11.30 6.15
C LYS A 197 0.00 -12.55 5.64
N LYS A 198 0.20 -12.69 4.32
CA LYS A 198 0.95 -13.81 3.75
C LYS A 198 2.42 -13.81 4.22
N LEU A 199 3.09 -12.67 4.19
CA LEU A 199 4.48 -12.55 4.66
C LEU A 199 4.63 -12.82 6.15
N ASN A 200 3.72 -12.28 6.98
CA ASN A 200 3.73 -12.51 8.42
C ASN A 200 3.38 -13.96 8.78
N SER A 201 2.55 -14.64 7.96
CA SER A 201 2.30 -16.08 8.11
C SER A 201 3.54 -16.94 7.84
N SER A 202 4.49 -16.45 7.04
CA SER A 202 5.79 -17.08 6.79
C SER A 202 6.83 -16.85 7.91
N GLY A 203 6.46 -16.20 9.02
CA GLY A 203 7.33 -16.01 10.18
C GLY A 203 8.36 -14.90 9.96
N SER A 204 7.95 -13.66 10.24
CA SER A 204 8.83 -12.49 10.25
C SER A 204 9.91 -12.66 11.32
N LEU A 205 11.18 -12.51 10.92
CA LEU A 205 12.34 -12.52 11.84
C LEU A 205 12.55 -11.17 12.52
N SER A 206 11.66 -10.20 12.32
CA SER A 206 11.79 -8.82 12.81
C SER A 206 11.95 -8.69 14.32
N VAL A 207 11.40 -9.64 15.09
CA VAL A 207 11.59 -9.72 16.56
C VAL A 207 13.08 -9.85 16.92
N PHE A 208 13.89 -10.46 16.05
CA PHE A 208 15.34 -10.64 16.23
C PHE A 208 16.17 -9.54 15.55
N ASP A 209 15.55 -8.44 15.08
CA ASP A 209 16.28 -7.36 14.39
C ASP A 209 17.15 -6.50 15.31
N ASN A 210 16.71 -6.29 16.55
CA ASN A 210 17.41 -5.47 17.53
C ASN A 210 18.32 -6.28 18.47
N LEU A 211 18.48 -7.59 18.23
CA LEU A 211 19.24 -8.46 19.10
C LEU A 211 20.74 -8.11 19.03
N GLN A 212 21.39 -7.98 20.19
CA GLN A 212 22.84 -7.83 20.32
C GLN A 212 23.41 -9.06 21.01
N VAL A 213 24.69 -9.38 20.75
CA VAL A 213 25.38 -10.52 21.38
C VAL A 213 25.28 -10.45 22.91
N SER A 214 25.48 -9.25 23.48
CA SER A 214 25.43 -9.00 24.92
C SER A 214 24.03 -9.14 25.53
N GLY A 215 22.97 -9.13 24.71
CA GLY A 215 21.59 -9.32 25.15
C GLY A 215 21.06 -10.74 24.90
N LEU A 216 21.90 -11.67 24.39
CA LEU A 216 21.48 -13.05 24.17
C LEU A 216 21.15 -13.73 25.49
N ASN A 217 19.97 -14.34 25.54
CA ASN A 217 19.49 -15.11 26.67
C ASN A 217 18.88 -16.43 26.16
N PRO A 218 18.68 -17.42 27.04
CA PRO A 218 18.01 -18.66 26.67
C PRO A 218 16.62 -18.48 26.05
N THR A 219 15.85 -17.47 26.46
CA THR A 219 14.48 -17.29 25.95
C THR A 219 14.47 -17.01 24.45
N HIS A 220 15.46 -16.29 23.93
CA HIS A 220 15.62 -16.08 22.49
C HIS A 220 15.85 -17.37 21.72
N PHE A 221 16.57 -18.35 22.28
CA PHE A 221 16.73 -19.66 21.65
C PHE A 221 15.40 -20.43 21.62
N THR A 222 14.68 -20.45 22.74
CA THR A 222 13.35 -21.08 22.84
C THR A 222 12.36 -20.46 21.85
N GLU A 223 12.30 -19.13 21.79
CA GLU A 223 11.43 -18.39 20.87
C GLU A 223 11.77 -18.69 19.41
N PHE A 224 13.06 -18.68 19.06
CA PHE A 224 13.49 -18.98 17.69
C PHE A 224 13.21 -20.44 17.32
N LEU A 225 13.49 -21.39 18.21
CA LEU A 225 13.18 -22.80 18.02
C LEU A 225 11.67 -22.99 17.77
N ASN A 226 10.83 -22.52 18.68
CA ASN A 226 9.39 -22.80 18.66
C ASN A 226 8.63 -22.01 17.59
N HIS A 227 8.88 -20.70 17.46
CA HIS A 227 8.08 -19.85 16.57
C HIS A 227 8.62 -19.75 15.14
N VAL A 228 9.92 -19.97 14.94
CA VAL A 228 10.56 -19.84 13.62
C VAL A 228 10.89 -21.21 13.05
N THR A 229 11.74 -21.98 13.73
CA THR A 229 12.29 -23.23 13.17
C THR A 229 11.22 -24.30 13.06
N LEU A 230 10.52 -24.62 14.16
CA LEU A 230 9.49 -25.66 14.16
C LEU A 230 8.28 -25.29 13.28
N ARG A 231 7.92 -24.01 13.20
CA ARG A 231 6.91 -23.55 12.23
C ARG A 231 7.32 -23.83 10.79
N SER A 232 8.58 -23.58 10.44
CA SER A 232 9.10 -23.85 9.10
C SER A 232 9.18 -25.36 8.80
N VAL A 233 9.60 -26.16 9.78
CA VAL A 233 9.58 -27.63 9.71
C VAL A 233 8.16 -28.13 9.44
N ARG A 234 7.17 -27.72 10.24
CA ARG A 234 5.76 -28.10 10.06
C ARG A 234 5.22 -27.67 8.70
N SER A 235 5.62 -26.50 8.21
CA SER A 235 5.25 -26.04 6.86
C SER A 235 5.82 -26.95 5.78
N PHE A 236 7.09 -27.36 5.89
CA PHE A 236 7.69 -28.29 4.95
C PHE A 236 7.09 -29.70 5.05
N VAL A 237 6.82 -30.20 6.25
CA VAL A 237 6.13 -31.49 6.47
C VAL A 237 4.78 -31.51 5.75
N LYS A 238 4.01 -30.41 5.79
CA LYS A 238 2.74 -30.31 5.03
C LYS A 238 2.95 -30.41 3.52
N VAL A 239 4.02 -29.82 2.99
CA VAL A 239 4.38 -29.94 1.57
C VAL A 239 4.80 -31.37 1.25
N LEU A 240 5.65 -31.98 2.08
CA LEU A 240 6.10 -33.37 1.93
C LEU A 240 4.94 -34.36 1.90
N VAL A 241 4.04 -34.28 2.88
CA VAL A 241 2.85 -35.16 2.97
C VAL A 241 1.92 -34.95 1.77
N ARG A 242 1.78 -33.71 1.27
CA ARG A 242 0.98 -33.44 0.07
C ARG A 242 1.56 -34.10 -1.19
N GLU A 243 2.88 -34.05 -1.36
CA GLU A 243 3.54 -34.74 -2.49
C GLU A 243 3.41 -36.26 -2.37
N MET A 244 3.51 -36.81 -1.14
CA MET A 244 3.29 -38.23 -0.89
C MET A 244 1.86 -38.67 -1.25
N ASP A 245 0.86 -37.89 -0.82
CA ASP A 245 -0.55 -38.14 -1.13
C ASP A 245 -0.83 -38.02 -2.63
N SER A 246 -0.27 -37.00 -3.29
CA SER A 246 -0.40 -36.81 -4.75
C SER A 246 0.27 -37.93 -5.55
N ALA A 247 1.30 -38.57 -4.98
CA ALA A 247 1.96 -39.74 -5.52
C ALA A 247 1.31 -41.07 -5.13
N ASN A 248 0.12 -41.04 -4.48
CA ASN A 248 -0.63 -42.19 -3.99
C ASN A 248 0.16 -43.09 -3.00
N TRP A 249 0.98 -42.50 -2.13
CA TRP A 249 1.65 -43.25 -1.07
C TRP A 249 0.67 -43.65 0.04
N ASP A 250 0.83 -44.85 0.59
CA ASP A 250 0.19 -45.23 1.84
C ASP A 250 0.89 -44.51 3.01
N LEU A 251 0.25 -43.42 3.47
CA LEU A 251 0.76 -42.63 4.59
C LEU A 251 0.86 -43.45 5.88
N ASP A 252 0.00 -44.45 6.08
CA ASP A 252 0.04 -45.30 7.28
C ASP A 252 1.19 -46.30 7.23
N ALA A 253 1.47 -46.85 6.05
CA ALA A 253 2.68 -47.62 5.84
C ALA A 253 3.94 -46.76 6.05
N ALA A 254 3.96 -45.53 5.55
CA ALA A 254 5.09 -44.62 5.76
C ALA A 254 5.31 -44.29 7.24
N VAL A 255 4.24 -44.03 7.99
CA VAL A 255 4.31 -43.81 9.45
C VAL A 255 4.87 -45.05 10.16
N ARG A 256 4.43 -46.26 9.80
CA ARG A 256 4.99 -47.52 10.33
C ARG A 256 6.45 -47.77 9.94
N VAL A 257 6.95 -47.16 8.87
CA VAL A 257 8.39 -47.23 8.52
C VAL A 257 9.20 -46.26 9.38
N ILE A 258 8.65 -45.07 9.67
CA ILE A 258 9.36 -44.04 10.45
C ILE A 258 9.36 -44.39 11.94
N GLU A 259 8.19 -44.72 12.49
CA GLU A 259 8.03 -45.13 13.90
C GLU A 259 7.24 -46.45 13.93
N PRO A 260 7.90 -47.61 13.77
CA PRO A 260 7.26 -48.93 13.62
C PRO A 260 6.35 -49.35 14.76
N GLU A 261 6.60 -48.82 15.95
CA GLU A 261 5.90 -49.20 17.17
C GLU A 261 5.07 -48.05 17.76
N ALA A 262 4.80 -47.01 16.95
CA ALA A 262 4.01 -45.87 17.38
C ALA A 262 2.51 -46.20 17.41
N SER A 263 1.88 -45.94 18.55
CA SER A 263 0.43 -45.99 18.73
C SER A 263 -0.10 -44.58 18.89
N PHE A 264 -0.94 -44.15 17.96
CA PHE A 264 -1.51 -42.81 17.98
C PHE A 264 -2.90 -42.84 18.63
N SER A 265 -3.13 -41.93 19.57
CA SER A 265 -4.44 -41.77 20.22
C SER A 265 -5.47 -41.15 19.29
N LYS A 266 -5.02 -40.32 18.34
CA LYS A 266 -5.83 -39.74 17.27
C LYS A 266 -5.15 -39.95 15.92
N GLN A 267 -5.96 -40.17 14.88
CA GLN A 267 -5.45 -40.25 13.51
C GLN A 267 -4.71 -38.97 13.07
N SER A 268 -5.14 -37.80 13.57
CA SER A 268 -4.48 -36.52 13.30
C SER A 268 -3.04 -36.44 13.83
N HIS A 269 -2.67 -37.26 14.83
CA HIS A 269 -1.32 -37.27 15.42
C HIS A 269 -0.27 -37.95 14.53
N ARG A 270 -0.69 -38.68 13.48
CA ARG A 270 0.22 -39.35 12.54
C ARG A 270 1.21 -38.37 11.88
N CYS A 271 0.84 -37.10 11.73
CA CYS A 271 1.73 -36.07 11.18
C CYS A 271 2.99 -35.84 12.03
N LEU A 272 2.94 -36.16 13.33
CA LEU A 272 4.07 -36.05 14.26
C LEU A 272 5.18 -37.04 13.94
N ALA A 273 4.89 -38.18 13.29
CA ALA A 273 5.93 -39.10 12.82
C ALA A 273 6.74 -38.46 11.68
N PHE A 274 6.08 -37.78 10.73
CA PHE A 274 6.79 -37.04 9.68
C PHE A 274 7.57 -35.85 10.25
N GLU A 275 7.02 -35.15 11.25
CA GLU A 275 7.76 -34.11 11.98
C GLU A 275 8.99 -34.68 12.69
N SER A 276 8.85 -35.82 13.38
CA SER A 276 9.96 -36.58 13.99
C SER A 276 11.06 -36.91 12.97
N PHE A 277 10.69 -37.51 11.83
CA PHE A 277 11.62 -37.85 10.76
C PHE A 277 12.41 -36.63 10.26
N VAL A 278 11.70 -35.54 9.96
CA VAL A 278 12.32 -34.31 9.46
C VAL A 278 13.21 -33.68 10.52
N CYS A 279 12.75 -33.56 11.77
CA CYS A 279 13.53 -32.99 12.87
C CYS A 279 14.80 -33.78 13.14
N LYS A 280 14.70 -35.11 13.30
CA LYS A 280 15.85 -36.00 13.52
C LYS A 280 16.88 -35.86 12.39
N THR A 281 16.42 -35.84 11.14
CA THR A 281 17.31 -35.72 9.97
C THR A 281 17.97 -34.34 9.89
N MET A 282 17.20 -33.25 10.05
CA MET A 282 17.71 -31.89 9.92
C MET A 282 18.64 -31.49 11.08
N LEU A 283 18.40 -32.00 12.29
CA LEU A 283 19.17 -31.71 13.50
C LEU A 283 20.30 -32.72 13.76
N GLU A 284 20.45 -33.75 12.94
CA GLU A 284 21.60 -34.67 13.02
C GLU A 284 22.92 -33.91 12.85
N GLY A 285 23.83 -34.05 13.82
CA GLY A 285 25.13 -33.37 13.84
C GLY A 285 25.10 -31.96 14.45
N PHE A 286 23.96 -31.49 14.96
CA PHE A 286 23.81 -30.12 15.49
C PHE A 286 24.77 -29.79 16.64
N ASN A 287 25.24 -30.79 17.40
CA ASN A 287 26.22 -30.64 18.48
C ASN A 287 27.63 -30.26 17.98
N HIS A 288 27.88 -30.30 16.67
CA HIS A 288 29.17 -29.93 16.08
C HIS A 288 29.06 -28.63 15.28
N PRO A 289 30.08 -27.75 15.33
CA PRO A 289 30.20 -26.62 14.42
C PRO A 289 30.04 -27.06 12.96
N GLY A 290 29.10 -26.46 12.22
CA GLY A 290 28.86 -26.80 10.82
C GLY A 290 28.30 -28.20 10.56
N PHE A 291 27.65 -28.84 11.55
CA PHE A 291 26.97 -30.14 11.41
C PHE A 291 27.88 -31.31 10.99
N SER A 292 29.20 -31.22 11.22
CA SER A 292 30.18 -32.25 10.83
C SER A 292 30.17 -32.60 9.33
N ILE A 293 29.87 -31.64 8.46
CA ILE A 293 29.78 -31.88 7.02
C ILE A 293 31.18 -32.00 6.40
N PRO A 294 31.47 -33.08 5.64
CA PRO A 294 32.76 -33.26 4.98
C PRO A 294 33.12 -32.08 4.07
N GLY A 295 34.35 -31.58 4.20
CA GLY A 295 34.85 -30.45 3.43
C GLY A 295 34.23 -29.09 3.79
N GLY A 296 33.54 -28.98 4.94
CA GLY A 296 33.11 -27.70 5.50
C GLY A 296 34.27 -26.73 5.74
N GLU A 297 33.99 -25.44 5.78
CA GLU A 297 35.00 -24.45 6.19
C GLU A 297 35.42 -24.76 7.64
N SER A 298 36.70 -24.56 7.95
CA SER A 298 37.21 -24.72 9.31
C SER A 298 36.37 -23.85 10.25
N PRO A 299 35.90 -24.38 11.40
CA PRO A 299 35.14 -23.57 12.35
C PRO A 299 35.96 -22.33 12.76
N PRO A 300 35.29 -21.21 13.12
CA PRO A 300 35.99 -20.08 13.69
C PRO A 300 36.87 -20.55 14.86
N PRO A 301 38.08 -20.00 15.04
CA PRO A 301 39.05 -20.52 15.99
C PRO A 301 38.43 -20.63 17.38
N SER A 302 38.58 -21.81 17.99
CA SER A 302 38.12 -22.12 19.35
C SER A 302 38.75 -21.10 20.32
N GLY A 303 37.94 -20.19 20.87
CA GLY A 303 38.41 -19.11 21.72
C GLY A 303 37.33 -18.06 21.99
N ALA A 304 37.68 -17.02 22.74
CA ALA A 304 36.78 -15.97 23.25
C ALA A 304 36.04 -15.12 22.17
N GLY A 305 36.14 -15.46 20.89
CA GLY A 305 35.46 -14.80 19.77
C GLY A 305 34.63 -15.73 18.87
N ALA A 306 34.57 -17.04 19.16
CA ALA A 306 33.83 -18.00 18.33
C ALA A 306 32.32 -17.70 18.30
N GLY A 307 31.73 -17.38 19.45
CA GLY A 307 30.30 -17.05 19.56
C GLY A 307 29.91 -15.78 18.78
N GLU A 308 30.77 -14.77 18.77
CA GLU A 308 30.54 -13.55 17.99
C GLU A 308 30.54 -13.82 16.47
N GLY A 309 31.41 -14.73 16.01
CA GLY A 309 31.42 -15.20 14.62
C GLY A 309 30.09 -15.84 14.21
N PHE A 310 29.56 -16.74 15.04
CA PHE A 310 28.26 -17.38 14.80
C PHE A 310 27.09 -16.38 14.86
N PHE A 311 27.14 -15.40 15.76
CA PHE A 311 26.12 -14.36 15.83
C PHE A 311 26.14 -13.45 14.60
N ASN A 312 27.32 -13.06 14.12
CA ASN A 312 27.47 -12.27 12.90
C ASN A 312 26.95 -13.05 11.69
N GLN A 313 27.17 -14.37 11.64
CA GLN A 313 26.58 -15.24 10.64
C GLN A 313 25.05 -15.25 10.73
N PHE A 314 24.48 -15.40 11.94
CA PHE A 314 23.03 -15.32 12.15
C PHE A 314 22.45 -13.99 11.64
N LYS A 315 23.05 -12.86 12.03
CA LYS A 315 22.62 -11.52 11.59
C LYS A 315 22.73 -11.33 10.08
N LYS A 316 23.79 -11.84 9.45
CA LYS A 316 24.00 -11.72 8.01
C LYS A 316 22.99 -12.54 7.22
N LEU A 317 22.67 -13.75 7.68
CA LEU A 317 21.86 -14.70 6.92
C LEU A 317 20.35 -14.55 7.16
N LYS A 318 19.91 -13.96 8.28
CA LYS A 318 18.49 -13.85 8.62
C LYS A 318 17.63 -13.21 7.52
N SER A 319 18.11 -12.12 6.90
CA SER A 319 17.34 -11.31 5.94
C SER A 319 17.52 -11.74 4.47
N VAL A 320 18.43 -12.68 4.19
CA VAL A 320 18.77 -13.07 2.82
C VAL A 320 17.99 -14.33 2.43
N SER A 321 17.39 -14.38 1.25
CA SER A 321 16.63 -15.57 0.82
C SER A 321 17.55 -16.80 0.63
N PRO A 322 17.07 -18.02 0.91
CA PRO A 322 17.85 -19.24 0.69
C PRO A 322 18.36 -19.36 -0.75
N LYS A 323 17.52 -18.97 -1.72
CA LYS A 323 17.89 -18.92 -3.15
C LYS A 323 19.12 -18.06 -3.37
N HIS A 324 19.12 -16.82 -2.87
CA HIS A 324 20.24 -15.90 -3.06
C HIS A 324 21.52 -16.41 -2.39
N LEU A 325 21.41 -16.94 -1.17
CA LEU A 325 22.55 -17.53 -0.45
C LEU A 325 23.20 -18.67 -1.22
N PHE A 326 22.36 -19.56 -1.76
CA PHE A 326 22.84 -20.71 -2.49
C PHE A 326 23.42 -20.33 -3.85
N THR A 327 22.77 -19.44 -4.61
CA THR A 327 23.25 -19.03 -5.94
C THR A 327 24.53 -18.20 -5.87
N GLN A 328 24.73 -17.40 -4.81
CA GLN A 328 25.92 -16.56 -4.66
C GLN A 328 27.16 -17.41 -4.33
N ASN A 329 27.04 -18.37 -3.41
CA ASN A 329 28.13 -19.28 -3.08
C ASN A 329 27.60 -20.67 -2.69
N PRO A 330 27.42 -21.57 -3.69
CA PRO A 330 26.94 -22.93 -3.46
C PRO A 330 27.86 -23.80 -2.59
N ASN A 331 29.14 -23.43 -2.50
CA ASN A 331 30.18 -24.12 -1.72
C ASN A 331 30.41 -23.53 -0.33
N SER A 332 29.62 -22.52 0.06
CA SER A 332 29.56 -22.03 1.44
C SER A 332 29.16 -23.15 2.40
N SER A 333 29.48 -22.97 3.69
CA SER A 333 29.08 -23.90 4.75
C SER A 333 27.56 -24.17 4.76
N PHE A 334 26.74 -23.14 4.54
CA PHE A 334 25.29 -23.30 4.37
C PHE A 334 24.92 -24.06 3.09
N GLY A 335 25.58 -23.78 1.96
CA GLY A 335 25.31 -24.49 0.70
C GLY A 335 25.65 -25.98 0.75
N LYS A 336 26.71 -26.35 1.48
CA LYS A 336 27.05 -27.75 1.78
C LYS A 336 26.00 -28.39 2.68
N PHE A 337 25.58 -27.70 3.74
CA PHE A 337 24.50 -28.15 4.63
C PHE A 337 23.20 -28.39 3.89
N LEU A 338 22.76 -27.44 3.07
CA LEU A 338 21.54 -27.56 2.29
C LEU A 338 21.55 -28.80 1.40
N ARG A 339 22.66 -29.04 0.68
CA ARG A 339 22.81 -30.21 -0.20
C ARG A 339 22.82 -31.50 0.60
N THR A 340 23.66 -31.62 1.62
CA THR A 340 23.79 -32.85 2.41
C THR A 340 22.46 -33.22 3.06
N LYS A 341 21.78 -32.25 3.70
CA LYS A 341 20.48 -32.49 4.33
C LYS A 341 19.39 -32.83 3.33
N TYR A 342 19.39 -32.22 2.15
CA TYR A 342 18.43 -32.57 1.11
C TYR A 342 18.59 -34.03 0.65
N LEU A 343 19.83 -34.44 0.39
CA LEU A 343 20.13 -35.78 -0.10
C LEU A 343 19.88 -36.87 0.96
N GLN A 344 20.01 -36.53 2.25
CA GLN A 344 19.66 -37.39 3.39
C GLN A 344 18.14 -37.50 3.59
N LEU A 345 17.42 -36.37 3.55
CA LEU A 345 16.00 -36.32 3.87
C LEU A 345 15.12 -36.84 2.73
N VAL A 346 15.42 -36.48 1.48
CA VAL A 346 14.60 -36.81 0.31
C VAL A 346 15.27 -37.91 -0.48
N HIS A 347 14.89 -39.16 -0.23
CA HIS A 347 15.49 -40.31 -0.90
C HIS A 347 15.22 -40.28 -2.43
N ALA A 348 16.12 -40.86 -3.24
CA ALA A 348 15.95 -40.90 -4.71
C ALA A 348 14.61 -41.53 -5.15
N LYS A 349 14.15 -42.56 -4.43
CA LYS A 349 12.82 -43.16 -4.65
C LYS A 349 11.66 -42.19 -4.36
N MET A 350 11.81 -41.29 -3.39
CA MET A 350 10.81 -40.25 -3.11
C MET A 350 10.74 -39.26 -4.27
N GLU A 351 11.88 -38.78 -4.77
CA GLU A 351 11.90 -37.88 -5.93
C GLU A 351 11.31 -38.51 -7.19
N CYS A 352 11.69 -39.75 -7.51
CA CYS A 352 11.10 -40.45 -8.64
C CYS A 352 9.58 -40.57 -8.49
N SER A 353 9.09 -40.77 -7.28
CA SER A 353 7.65 -40.88 -7.03
C SER A 353 6.93 -39.53 -7.09
N PHE A 354 7.53 -38.46 -6.56
CA PHE A 354 6.90 -37.13 -6.51
C PHE A 354 6.95 -36.43 -7.88
N PHE A 355 8.06 -36.58 -8.60
CA PHE A 355 8.34 -35.78 -9.80
C PHE A 355 8.50 -36.62 -11.08
N GLY A 356 8.51 -37.95 -10.98
CA GLY A 356 8.73 -38.85 -12.12
C GLY A 356 10.19 -38.89 -12.62
N ASN A 357 11.11 -38.15 -12.01
CA ASN A 357 12.51 -38.05 -12.43
C ASN A 357 13.43 -37.62 -11.27
N LEU A 358 14.75 -37.65 -11.52
CA LEU A 358 15.80 -37.25 -10.56
C LEU A 358 16.48 -35.92 -10.93
N ASN A 359 15.82 -35.06 -11.71
CA ASN A 359 16.43 -33.82 -12.19
C ASN A 359 16.74 -32.87 -11.03
N GLN A 360 15.87 -32.85 -10.01
CA GLN A 360 16.07 -32.05 -8.80
C GLN A 360 17.33 -32.51 -8.05
N ARG A 361 17.48 -33.80 -7.74
CA ARG A 361 18.70 -34.37 -7.15
C ARG A 361 19.95 -34.07 -7.96
N LYS A 362 19.90 -34.25 -9.29
CA LYS A 362 21.04 -33.94 -10.16
C LYS A 362 21.45 -32.48 -10.05
N MET A 363 20.47 -31.57 -10.07
CA MET A 363 20.71 -30.13 -9.96
C MET A 363 21.33 -29.76 -8.60
N VAL A 364 20.78 -30.27 -7.50
CA VAL A 364 21.33 -30.05 -6.14
C VAL A 364 22.74 -30.60 -6.01
N THR A 365 23.01 -31.80 -6.55
CA THR A 365 24.33 -32.43 -6.55
C THR A 365 25.35 -31.60 -7.33
N SER A 366 24.93 -31.05 -8.49
CA SER A 366 25.73 -30.16 -9.33
C SER A 366 25.79 -28.71 -8.81
N CYS A 367 25.46 -28.45 -7.54
CA CYS A 367 25.48 -27.12 -6.93
C CYS A 367 24.51 -26.10 -7.56
N GLY A 368 23.48 -26.56 -8.27
CA GLY A 368 22.40 -25.73 -8.80
C GLY A 368 21.22 -25.64 -7.84
N TYR A 369 20.44 -24.55 -7.95
CA TYR A 369 19.22 -24.34 -7.16
C TYR A 369 17.98 -24.74 -7.97
N PRO A 370 17.27 -25.84 -7.62
CA PRO A 370 16.00 -26.18 -8.24
C PRO A 370 14.93 -25.12 -8.01
N GLU A 371 14.36 -24.58 -9.09
CA GLU A 371 13.26 -23.63 -9.02
C GLU A 371 11.90 -24.32 -8.89
N THR A 372 11.77 -25.21 -7.89
CA THR A 372 10.52 -25.93 -7.60
C THR A 372 9.92 -25.46 -6.26
N PRO A 373 8.57 -25.48 -6.12
CA PRO A 373 7.92 -25.14 -4.85
C PRO A 373 8.36 -26.05 -3.69
N PHE A 374 8.54 -27.35 -3.96
CA PHE A 374 9.02 -28.32 -2.98
C PHE A 374 10.43 -27.98 -2.47
N PHE A 375 11.37 -27.73 -3.38
CA PHE A 375 12.74 -27.38 -2.99
C PHE A 375 12.81 -26.02 -2.31
N ALA A 376 12.01 -25.05 -2.73
CA ALA A 376 11.92 -23.75 -2.06
C ALA A 376 11.44 -23.89 -0.60
N ALA A 377 10.41 -24.71 -0.36
CA ALA A 377 9.93 -25.00 0.99
C ALA A 377 11.00 -25.71 1.85
N PHE A 378 11.70 -26.70 1.26
CA PHE A 378 12.83 -27.37 1.91
C PHE A 378 13.95 -26.38 2.26
N ALA A 379 14.35 -25.53 1.32
CA ALA A 379 15.46 -24.60 1.49
C ALA A 379 15.16 -23.53 2.54
N GLU A 380 13.90 -23.10 2.64
CA GLU A 380 13.46 -22.21 3.71
C GLU A 380 13.59 -22.87 5.08
N MET A 381 13.11 -24.12 5.23
CA MET A 381 13.28 -24.90 6.48
C MET A 381 14.76 -25.09 6.83
N ALA A 382 15.57 -25.51 5.86
CA ALA A 382 17.00 -25.71 6.07
C ALA A 382 17.70 -24.42 6.51
N LYS A 383 17.35 -23.26 5.93
CA LYS A 383 17.84 -21.96 6.38
C LYS A 383 17.45 -21.69 7.84
N ARG A 384 16.22 -21.95 8.25
CA ARG A 384 15.79 -21.73 9.66
C ARG A 384 16.55 -22.63 10.63
N VAL A 385 16.78 -23.90 10.28
CA VAL A 385 17.61 -24.82 11.08
C VAL A 385 19.06 -24.35 11.16
N TRP A 386 19.64 -23.85 10.06
CA TRP A 386 20.99 -23.30 10.06
C TRP A 386 21.12 -22.04 10.93
N LEU A 387 20.10 -21.18 10.93
CA LEU A 387 20.05 -20.00 11.80
C LEU A 387 19.91 -20.40 13.27
N LEU A 388 19.09 -21.42 13.59
CA LEU A 388 18.99 -21.96 14.94
C LEU A 388 20.35 -22.48 15.43
N HIS A 389 21.10 -23.17 14.57
CA HIS A 389 22.47 -23.62 14.87
C HIS A 389 23.42 -22.45 15.12
N SER A 390 23.39 -21.45 14.23
CA SER A 390 24.18 -20.22 14.42
C SER A 390 23.84 -19.51 15.74
N LEU A 391 22.56 -19.50 16.13
CA LEU A 391 22.13 -18.94 17.41
C LEU A 391 22.62 -19.78 18.61
N ALA A 392 22.54 -21.12 18.54
CA ALA A 392 23.02 -21.99 19.61
C ALA A 392 24.52 -21.79 19.90
N PHE A 393 25.33 -21.72 18.85
CA PHE A 393 26.78 -21.52 19.00
C PHE A 393 27.16 -20.06 19.32
N SER A 394 26.24 -19.10 19.12
CA SER A 394 26.51 -17.71 19.51
C SER A 394 26.60 -17.49 21.02
N PHE A 395 26.04 -18.40 21.82
CA PHE A 395 26.19 -18.38 23.28
C PHE A 395 27.63 -18.66 23.73
N GLY A 396 28.48 -19.23 22.87
CA GLY A 396 29.88 -19.56 23.23
C GLY A 396 30.02 -20.70 24.23
N GLU A 397 28.96 -21.47 24.46
CA GLU A 397 28.88 -22.58 25.40
C GLU A 397 28.82 -23.93 24.65
N ASP A 398 29.06 -25.03 25.37
CA ASP A 398 28.94 -26.38 24.80
C ASP A 398 27.49 -26.68 24.40
N VAL A 399 27.28 -27.03 23.14
CA VAL A 399 25.98 -27.38 22.57
C VAL A 399 25.86 -28.89 22.44
N THR A 400 24.86 -29.47 23.09
CA THR A 400 24.53 -30.90 22.99
C THR A 400 23.06 -31.07 22.61
N VAL A 401 22.79 -32.14 21.86
CA VAL A 401 21.44 -32.52 21.46
C VAL A 401 21.13 -33.89 22.03
N PHE A 402 19.94 -34.05 22.60
CA PHE A 402 19.51 -35.31 23.18
C PHE A 402 18.14 -35.71 22.64
N GLN A 403 17.92 -37.02 22.58
CA GLN A 403 16.63 -37.62 22.23
C GLN A 403 16.19 -38.50 23.38
N VAL A 404 14.90 -38.51 23.66
CA VAL A 404 14.32 -39.34 24.71
C VAL A 404 14.02 -40.71 24.14
N ARG A 405 14.47 -41.75 24.84
CA ARG A 405 14.23 -43.14 24.46
C ARG A 405 12.76 -43.48 24.63
N LYS A 406 12.25 -44.34 23.74
CA LYS A 406 10.96 -44.98 23.90
C LYS A 406 10.86 -45.67 25.27
N ASP A 407 9.64 -45.70 25.81
CA ASP A 407 9.25 -46.26 27.10
C ASP A 407 9.87 -45.57 28.33
N SER A 408 10.51 -44.41 28.12
CA SER A 408 10.96 -43.55 29.23
C SER A 408 9.77 -42.93 29.96
N ARG A 409 9.92 -42.75 31.28
CA ARG A 409 8.97 -41.96 32.07
C ARG A 409 9.00 -40.50 31.64
N PHE A 410 7.82 -39.88 31.56
CA PHE A 410 7.72 -38.46 31.27
C PHE A 410 8.33 -37.62 32.41
N SER A 411 9.07 -36.57 32.06
CA SER A 411 9.64 -35.62 33.01
C SER A 411 9.52 -34.21 32.47
N GLU A 412 8.70 -33.38 33.11
CA GLU A 412 8.49 -31.99 32.75
C GLU A 412 9.77 -31.14 32.83
N VAL A 413 10.82 -31.61 33.49
CA VAL A 413 12.08 -30.86 33.61
C VAL A 413 12.81 -30.75 32.27
N TYR A 414 12.76 -31.78 31.44
CA TYR A 414 13.51 -31.83 30.17
C TYR A 414 12.69 -32.39 28.99
N MET A 415 11.39 -32.61 29.19
CA MET A 415 10.45 -33.05 28.17
C MET A 415 9.23 -32.11 28.11
N GLU A 416 8.72 -31.92 26.89
CA GLU A 416 7.48 -31.21 26.60
C GLU A 416 6.53 -32.16 25.86
N CYS A 417 5.30 -32.33 26.34
CA CYS A 417 4.33 -33.17 25.66
C CYS A 417 3.67 -32.39 24.52
N VAL A 418 3.75 -32.90 23.28
CA VAL A 418 3.13 -32.25 22.11
C VAL A 418 1.60 -32.35 22.08
N THR A 419 1.02 -33.23 22.90
CA THR A 419 -0.42 -33.45 23.01
C THR A 419 -0.87 -33.15 24.44
N GLN A 420 -1.00 -31.86 24.75
CA GLN A 420 -1.35 -31.37 26.08
C GLN A 420 -2.71 -31.93 26.59
N GLU A 421 -3.64 -32.20 25.69
CA GLU A 421 -4.94 -32.84 26.00
C GLU A 421 -4.80 -34.20 26.70
N VAL A 422 -3.74 -34.97 26.41
CA VAL A 422 -3.52 -36.31 26.98
C VAL A 422 -3.09 -36.23 28.45
N LEU A 423 -2.44 -35.13 28.86
CA LEU A 423 -2.02 -34.90 30.24
C LEU A 423 -3.19 -34.50 31.15
N PHE A 424 -4.21 -33.83 30.62
CA PHE A 424 -5.39 -33.44 31.40
C PHE A 424 -6.37 -34.60 31.61
N SER A 425 -6.47 -35.52 30.63
CA SER A 425 -7.35 -36.68 30.74
C SER A 425 -6.88 -37.74 31.75
N SER A 426 -5.59 -37.76 32.13
CA SER A 426 -5.08 -38.66 33.18
C SER A 426 -5.33 -38.14 34.60
N GLY A 427 -5.77 -36.90 34.78
CA GLY A 427 -6.00 -36.29 36.10
C GLY A 427 -7.41 -36.52 36.70
N GLU A 428 -8.38 -36.96 35.90
CA GLU A 428 -9.80 -37.03 36.31
C GLU A 428 -10.40 -38.45 36.40
N ILE A 429 -9.60 -39.52 36.32
CA ILE A 429 -10.13 -40.90 36.34
C ILE A 429 -9.53 -41.69 37.51
N ASP A 430 -10.43 -42.14 38.37
CA ASP A 430 -10.39 -43.25 39.34
C ASP A 430 -8.99 -43.79 39.76
N PRO A 431 -8.58 -43.70 41.04
CA PRO A 431 -7.26 -44.11 41.55
C PRO A 431 -6.90 -45.60 41.38
N ASN A 432 -7.74 -46.40 40.73
CA ASN A 432 -7.56 -47.83 40.51
C ASN A 432 -7.13 -48.20 39.06
N HIS A 433 -6.99 -47.24 38.14
CA HIS A 433 -6.52 -47.47 36.76
C HIS A 433 -5.48 -46.42 36.32
N ASP A 434 -4.35 -46.38 37.03
CA ASP A 434 -3.20 -45.54 36.69
C ASP A 434 -2.50 -46.07 35.42
N SER A 435 -3.01 -45.67 34.25
CA SER A 435 -2.37 -45.99 32.97
C SER A 435 -1.14 -45.09 32.80
N GLU A 436 0.00 -45.55 33.33
CA GLU A 436 1.28 -44.84 33.26
C GLU A 436 1.54 -44.39 31.81
N LEU A 437 1.59 -43.07 31.58
CA LEU A 437 1.95 -42.51 30.29
C LEU A 437 3.47 -42.63 30.09
N ARG A 438 3.87 -43.26 28.99
CA ARG A 438 5.28 -43.37 28.61
C ARG A 438 5.56 -42.68 27.29
N VAL A 439 6.81 -42.28 27.13
CA VAL A 439 7.31 -41.70 25.87
C VAL A 439 7.24 -42.76 24.79
N ASN A 440 6.49 -42.50 23.73
CA ASN A 440 6.45 -43.38 22.58
C ASN A 440 7.65 -43.08 21.66
N PHE A 441 7.79 -41.82 21.24
CA PHE A 441 8.92 -41.36 20.44
C PHE A 441 9.18 -39.86 20.65
N THR A 442 10.40 -39.44 20.30
CA THR A 442 10.80 -38.02 20.27
C THR A 442 10.34 -37.38 18.97
N VAL A 443 9.53 -36.31 19.05
CA VAL A 443 9.10 -35.50 17.90
C VAL A 443 10.16 -34.45 17.56
N VAL A 444 10.68 -33.75 18.57
CA VAL A 444 11.76 -32.78 18.42
C VAL A 444 12.85 -33.08 19.46
N PRO A 445 14.10 -33.28 19.04
CA PRO A 445 15.22 -33.41 19.96
C PRO A 445 15.31 -32.23 20.93
N GLY A 446 15.71 -32.51 22.17
CA GLY A 446 16.02 -31.48 23.15
C GLY A 446 17.46 -30.97 23.00
N PHE A 447 17.75 -29.83 23.58
CA PHE A 447 19.05 -29.18 23.50
C PHE A 447 19.58 -28.88 24.90
N LYS A 448 20.89 -28.96 25.09
CA LYS A 448 21.55 -28.41 26.27
C LYS A 448 22.69 -27.52 25.81
N ILE A 449 22.61 -26.24 26.19
CA ILE A 449 23.59 -25.19 25.86
C ILE A 449 24.20 -24.73 27.18
N GLY A 450 25.45 -25.12 27.42
CA GLY A 450 26.12 -24.94 28.71
C GLY A 450 25.34 -25.62 29.84
N LYS A 451 24.77 -24.81 30.75
CA LYS A 451 23.96 -25.29 31.88
C LYS A 451 22.45 -25.29 31.61
N THR A 452 22.02 -24.68 30.50
CA THR A 452 20.59 -24.53 30.19
C THR A 452 20.08 -25.73 29.41
N VAL A 453 18.95 -26.29 29.83
CA VAL A 453 18.26 -27.38 29.14
C VAL A 453 17.01 -26.84 28.45
N PHE A 454 16.88 -27.14 27.17
CA PHE A 454 15.69 -26.91 26.35
C PHE A 454 15.00 -28.26 26.14
N GLN A 455 13.73 -28.32 26.51
CA GLN A 455 12.96 -29.55 26.56
C GLN A 455 12.88 -30.24 25.19
N SER A 456 12.92 -31.57 25.20
CA SER A 456 12.61 -32.38 24.02
C SER A 456 11.10 -32.53 23.88
N GLN A 457 10.56 -32.27 22.68
CA GLN A 457 9.15 -32.51 22.42
C GLN A 457 8.91 -33.99 22.17
N VAL A 458 8.10 -34.61 23.01
CA VAL A 458 7.83 -36.05 23.01
C VAL A 458 6.35 -36.32 22.82
N TYR A 459 6.05 -37.43 22.14
CA TYR A 459 4.72 -37.97 22.04
C TYR A 459 4.52 -39.04 23.12
N LEU A 460 3.44 -38.92 23.91
CA LEU A 460 3.12 -39.84 25.00
C LEU A 460 2.00 -40.79 24.61
N SER A 461 2.10 -42.03 25.07
CA SER A 461 1.02 -43.03 24.94
C SER A 461 0.86 -43.82 26.23
N PRO A 462 -0.36 -44.25 26.58
CA PRO A 462 -0.59 -45.19 27.68
C PRO A 462 0.19 -46.48 27.48
N VAL A 463 0.72 -47.05 28.57
CA VAL A 463 1.29 -48.40 28.56
C VAL A 463 0.16 -49.40 28.29
N ALA A 464 0.33 -50.24 27.27
CA ALA A 464 -0.60 -51.33 27.02
C ALA A 464 -0.50 -52.36 28.16
N SER A 465 -1.60 -52.56 28.90
CA SER A 465 -1.70 -53.58 29.94
C SER A 465 -1.42 -54.97 29.34
N PRO A 466 -0.65 -55.85 30.02
CA PRO A 466 -0.23 -57.15 29.47
C PRO A 466 -1.37 -58.18 29.22
N ALA A 467 -2.64 -57.80 29.32
CA ALA A 467 -3.79 -58.70 29.18
C ALA A 467 -4.27 -58.94 27.73
N SER A 468 -3.77 -58.20 26.73
CA SER A 468 -4.30 -58.26 25.35
C SER A 468 -3.44 -59.04 24.33
N ARG A 469 -2.39 -59.74 24.77
CA ARG A 469 -1.68 -60.71 23.91
C ARG A 469 -2.03 -62.12 24.35
N ARG A 470 -3.16 -62.65 23.86
CA ARG A 470 -3.41 -64.09 23.75
C ARG A 470 -3.96 -64.39 22.36
#